data_AF-A0AAD6FCZ0-F1
#
_entry.id   AF-A0AAD6FCZ0-F1
#
_cell.length_a   1.000
_cell.length_b   1.000
_cell.length_c   1.000
_cell.angle_alpha   90.00
_cell.angle_beta   90.00
_cell.angle_gamma   90.00
#
_symmetry.space_group_name_H-M   'P 1'
#
loop_
_entity.id
_entity.type
_entity.pdbx_description
1 polymer ?
#
loop_
_entity_poly.entity_id
_entity_poly.type
_entity_poly.pdbx_seq_one_letter_code
_entity_poly.pdbx_strand_id
1 'polypeptide(L)'
;MITRTVSKNPRTTRGDRVNDLQRAGTKVTKATISNTLRRQGLKSCSARRVPLLKPVHVQARLKFAREHLDDPEEDWENVICAVLAEAVTFLGGERALGRLKVDWLTVQSRRVPDVLPRW
;
A
#
# COMPACT_ATOMS: atom_id res chain seq x y z
N MET A 1 -8.29 22.64 14.40
CA MET A 1 -9.55 21.92 14.14
C MET A 1 -9.51 21.06 12.86
N ILE A 2 -8.95 21.55 11.75
CA ILE A 2 -8.96 20.89 10.42
C ILE A 2 -8.11 19.60 10.34
N THR A 3 -6.98 19.53 11.04
CA THR A 3 -6.03 18.41 10.94
C THR A 3 -6.51 17.14 11.66
N ARG A 4 -7.15 17.30 12.83
CA ARG A 4 -7.64 16.17 13.66
C ARG A 4 -8.65 15.30 12.90
N THR A 5 -9.49 15.91 12.07
CA THR A 5 -10.55 15.21 11.36
C THR A 5 -10.01 14.51 10.11
N VAL A 6 -9.07 15.11 9.37
CA VAL A 6 -8.41 14.49 8.21
C VAL A 6 -7.53 13.31 8.63
N SER A 7 -6.86 13.41 9.78
CA SER A 7 -6.05 12.29 10.32
C SER A 7 -6.93 11.11 10.76
N LYS A 8 -8.09 11.36 11.38
CA LYS A 8 -9.02 10.29 11.80
C LYS A 8 -9.69 9.58 10.63
N ASN A 9 -10.04 10.31 9.58
CA ASN A 9 -10.65 9.75 8.39
C ASN A 9 -9.90 10.26 7.14
N PRO A 10 -8.92 9.50 6.62
CA PRO A 10 -8.12 9.93 5.47
C PRO A 10 -8.91 9.96 4.16
N ARG A 11 -10.16 9.45 4.16
CA ARG A 11 -11.06 9.51 3.00
C ARG A 11 -11.78 10.84 2.86
N THR A 12 -11.72 11.72 3.87
CA THR A 12 -12.42 13.00 3.80
C THR A 12 -11.79 13.92 2.75
N THR A 13 -12.60 14.47 1.85
CA THR A 13 -12.13 15.33 0.79
C THR A 13 -12.00 16.79 1.25
N ARG A 14 -11.29 17.58 0.45
CA ARG A 14 -11.22 19.04 0.65
C ARG A 14 -12.59 19.71 0.51
N GLY A 15 -13.49 19.15 -0.31
CA GLY A 15 -14.85 19.65 -0.48
C GLY A 15 -15.69 19.45 0.77
N ASP A 16 -15.65 18.24 1.32
CA ASP A 16 -16.32 17.92 2.58
C ASP A 16 -15.87 18.84 3.72
N ARG A 17 -14.56 19.14 3.78
CA ARG A 17 -14.01 20.07 4.76
C ARG A 17 -14.50 21.50 4.59
N VAL A 18 -14.68 21.98 3.35
CA VAL A 18 -15.28 23.30 3.10
C VAL A 18 -16.71 23.32 3.62
N ASN A 19 -17.51 22.29 3.34
CA ASN A 19 -18.89 22.20 3.77
C ASN A 19 -19.01 22.14 5.30
N ASP A 20 -18.18 21.32 5.97
CA ASP A 20 -18.12 21.22 7.43
C ASP A 20 -17.83 22.59 8.08
N LEU A 21 -16.86 23.33 7.52
CA LEU A 21 -16.44 24.64 8.05
C LEU A 21 -17.49 25.71 7.79
N GLN A 22 -18.14 25.70 6.62
CA GLN A 22 -19.23 26.60 6.30
C GLN A 22 -20.43 26.40 7.24
N ARG A 23 -20.76 25.14 7.56
CA ARG A 23 -21.79 24.81 8.55
C ARG A 23 -21.43 25.30 9.96
N ALA A 24 -20.14 25.33 10.30
CA ALA A 24 -19.63 25.94 11.53
C ALA A 24 -19.50 27.48 11.46
N GLY A 25 -20.02 28.12 10.40
CA GLY A 25 -19.99 29.58 10.22
C GLY A 25 -18.67 30.14 9.68
N THR A 26 -17.68 29.29 9.38
CA THR A 26 -16.38 29.71 8.89
C THR A 26 -16.27 29.51 7.38
N LYS A 27 -16.20 30.61 6.61
CA LYS A 27 -15.95 30.54 5.16
C LYS A 27 -14.46 30.33 4.89
N VAL A 28 -14.09 29.18 4.38
CA VAL A 28 -12.70 28.83 4.05
C VAL A 28 -12.59 28.38 2.60
N THR A 29 -11.54 28.83 1.91
CA THR A 29 -11.27 28.39 0.53
C THR A 29 -10.56 27.03 0.49
N LYS A 30 -10.73 26.29 -0.61
CA LYS A 30 -10.02 25.01 -0.82
C LYS A 30 -8.50 25.17 -0.79
N ALA A 31 -7.99 26.32 -1.23
CA ALA A 31 -6.56 26.64 -1.22
C ALA A 31 -6.03 26.80 0.21
N THR A 32 -6.76 27.51 1.06
CA THR A 32 -6.43 27.66 2.49
C THR A 32 -6.31 26.29 3.17
N ILE A 33 -7.30 25.42 2.98
CA ILE A 33 -7.28 24.05 3.54
C ILE A 33 -6.07 23.27 3.01
N SER A 34 -5.81 23.31 1.70
CA SER A 34 -4.68 22.60 1.09
C SER A 34 -3.34 23.08 1.65
N ASN A 35 -3.16 24.39 1.82
CA ASN A 35 -1.95 24.98 2.38
C ASN A 35 -1.78 24.60 3.87
N THR A 36 -2.85 24.63 4.66
CA THR A 36 -2.82 24.18 6.06
C THR A 36 -2.45 22.70 6.17
N LEU A 37 -3.01 21.84 5.33
CA LEU A 37 -2.67 20.41 5.33
C LEU A 37 -1.20 20.16 4.94
N ARG A 38 -0.69 20.87 3.94
CA ARG A 38 0.73 20.78 3.52
C ARG A 38 1.69 21.24 4.61
N ARG A 39 1.41 22.36 5.29
CA ARG A 39 2.21 22.85 6.44
C ARG A 39 2.28 21.83 7.57
N GLN A 40 1.30 20.94 7.65
CA GLN A 40 1.20 19.90 8.67
C GLN A 40 1.72 18.54 8.18
N GLY A 41 2.33 18.48 6.99
CA GLY A 41 2.89 17.26 6.41
C GLY A 41 1.87 16.27 5.86
N LEU A 42 0.58 16.64 5.81
CA LEU A 42 -0.48 15.78 5.28
C LEU A 42 -0.54 15.89 3.76
N LYS A 43 -0.04 14.85 3.08
CA LYS A 43 -0.12 14.70 1.62
C LYS A 43 -1.41 14.02 1.19
N SER A 44 -1.82 14.28 -0.04
CA SER A 44 -2.89 13.52 -0.68
C SER A 44 -2.44 12.06 -0.88
N CYS A 45 -3.33 11.12 -0.61
CA CYS A 45 -3.10 9.70 -0.79
C CYS A 45 -4.17 9.10 -1.71
N SER A 46 -3.76 8.22 -2.61
CA SER A 46 -4.67 7.37 -3.37
C SER A 46 -4.97 6.11 -2.58
N ALA A 47 -6.24 5.69 -2.56
CA ALA A 47 -6.61 4.43 -1.92
C ALA A 47 -5.95 3.26 -2.66
N ARG A 48 -5.24 2.39 -1.92
CA ARG A 48 -4.64 1.18 -2.48
C ARG A 48 -5.75 0.20 -2.86
N ARG A 49 -5.69 -0.33 -4.09
CA ARG A 49 -6.57 -1.44 -4.51
C ARG A 49 -6.06 -2.71 -3.84
N VAL A 50 -6.78 -3.18 -2.84
CA VAL A 50 -6.47 -4.43 -2.13
C VAL A 50 -7.60 -5.43 -2.36
N PRO A 51 -7.30 -6.72 -2.54
CA PRO A 51 -8.33 -7.73 -2.58
C PRO A 51 -9.09 -7.74 -1.25
N LEU A 52 -10.41 -7.89 -1.31
CA LEU A 52 -11.24 -8.00 -0.11
C LEU A 52 -11.02 -9.39 0.50
N LEU A 53 -10.17 -9.46 1.52
CA LEU A 53 -9.87 -10.70 2.23
C LEU A 53 -10.86 -10.90 3.37
N LYS A 54 -11.39 -12.13 3.48
CA LYS A 54 -12.13 -12.56 4.66
C LYS A 54 -11.14 -12.82 5.82
N PRO A 55 -11.57 -12.72 7.09
CA PRO A 55 -10.70 -12.97 8.24
C PRO A 55 -9.98 -14.33 8.18
N VAL A 56 -10.66 -15.37 7.68
CA VAL A 56 -10.09 -16.71 7.48
C VAL A 56 -8.87 -16.69 6.55
N HIS A 57 -8.93 -15.92 5.45
CA HIS A 57 -7.81 -15.81 4.52
C HIS A 57 -6.62 -15.06 5.14
N VAL A 58 -6.89 -14.07 5.98
CA VAL A 58 -5.84 -13.33 6.70
C VAL A 58 -5.14 -14.26 7.68
N GLN A 59 -5.89 -15.05 8.47
CA GLN A 59 -5.32 -16.02 9.39
C GLN A 59 -4.49 -17.10 8.68
N ALA A 60 -4.99 -17.66 7.58
CA ALA A 60 -4.26 -18.65 6.80
C ALA A 60 -2.95 -18.08 6.23
N ARG A 61 -2.99 -16.84 5.69
CA ARG A 61 -1.79 -16.16 5.18
C ARG A 61 -0.78 -15.85 6.27
N LEU A 62 -1.23 -15.44 7.45
CA LEU A 62 -0.36 -15.18 8.60
C LEU A 62 0.26 -16.47 9.13
N LYS A 63 -0.51 -17.56 9.19
CA LYS A 63 0.01 -18.88 9.59
C LYS A 63 1.09 -19.34 8.61
N PHE A 64 0.80 -19.29 7.32
CA PHE A 64 1.75 -19.63 6.26
C PHE A 64 3.04 -18.80 6.37
N ALA A 65 2.93 -17.47 6.51
CA ALA A 65 4.10 -16.59 6.62
C ALA A 65 4.96 -16.85 7.86
N ARG A 66 4.37 -17.33 8.96
CA ARG A 66 5.10 -17.68 10.18
C ARG A 66 5.82 -19.02 10.05
N GLU A 67 5.17 -19.99 9.43
CA GLU A 67 5.73 -21.33 9.22
C GLU A 67 6.93 -21.31 8.26
N HIS A 68 6.90 -20.41 7.26
CA HIS A 68 7.90 -20.34 6.20
C HIS A 68 8.89 -19.17 6.39
N LEU A 69 8.94 -18.54 7.57
CA LEU A 69 9.79 -17.36 7.80
C LEU A 69 11.29 -17.72 7.73
N ASP A 70 11.63 -18.91 8.19
CA ASP A 70 13.01 -19.41 8.32
C ASP A 70 13.39 -20.42 7.23
N ASP A 71 12.55 -20.60 6.21
CA ASP A 71 12.79 -21.55 5.12
C ASP A 71 14.01 -21.12 4.27
N PRO A 72 14.82 -22.09 3.80
CA PRO A 72 16.00 -21.81 3.00
C PRO A 72 15.62 -21.18 1.65
N GLU A 73 16.55 -20.38 1.10
CA GLU A 73 16.33 -19.62 -0.14
C GLU A 73 16.00 -20.52 -1.36
N GLU A 74 16.51 -21.75 -1.36
CA GLU A 74 16.26 -22.77 -2.38
C GLU A 74 14.77 -23.16 -2.50
N ASP A 75 14.05 -23.20 -1.37
CA ASP A 75 12.61 -23.50 -1.36
C ASP A 75 11.81 -22.34 -2.00
N TRP A 76 12.25 -21.10 -1.76
CA TRP A 76 11.65 -19.91 -2.35
C TRP A 76 11.93 -19.75 -3.84
N GLU A 77 13.11 -20.15 -4.32
CA GLU A 77 13.45 -20.13 -5.74
C GLU A 77 12.50 -21.00 -6.58
N ASN A 78 12.16 -22.19 -6.06
CA ASN A 78 11.23 -23.10 -6.73
C ASN A 78 9.80 -22.53 -6.77
N VAL A 79 9.32 -21.95 -5.66
CA VAL A 79 8.00 -21.31 -5.59
C VAL A 79 7.91 -20.12 -6.55
N ILE A 80 8.95 -19.28 -6.60
CA ILE A 80 9.00 -18.12 -7.48
C ILE A 80 9.07 -18.56 -8.95
N CYS A 81 9.89 -19.56 -9.29
CA CYS A 81 9.99 -20.10 -10.65
C CYS A 81 8.65 -20.64 -11.15
N ALA A 82 7.90 -21.37 -10.32
CA ALA A 82 6.59 -21.89 -10.68
C ALA A 82 5.56 -20.76 -10.94
N VAL A 83 5.49 -19.77 -10.04
CA VAL A 83 4.56 -18.63 -10.17
C VAL A 83 4.91 -17.77 -11.39
N LEU A 84 6.20 -17.54 -11.64
CA LEU A 84 6.65 -16.80 -12.81
C LEU A 84 6.39 -17.56 -14.11
N ALA A 85 6.56 -18.87 -14.15
CA ALA A 85 6.25 -19.69 -15.32
C ALA A 85 4.76 -19.62 -15.68
N GLU A 86 3.88 -19.71 -14.69
CA GLU A 86 2.43 -19.56 -14.88
C GLU A 86 2.04 -18.13 -15.30
N ALA A 87 2.70 -17.10 -14.74
CA ALA A 87 2.47 -15.72 -15.16
C ALA A 87 2.97 -15.44 -16.59
N VAL A 88 4.08 -16.06 -17.02
CA VAL A 88 4.65 -15.93 -18.37
C VAL A 88 3.76 -16.62 -19.40
N THR A 89 3.17 -17.78 -19.08
CA THR A 89 2.19 -18.44 -19.96
C THR A 89 0.87 -17.67 -20.01
N PHE A 90 0.40 -17.13 -18.87
CA PHE A 90 -0.82 -16.33 -18.79
C PHE A 90 -0.72 -14.97 -19.51
N LEU A 91 0.43 -14.30 -19.45
CA LEU A 91 0.65 -12.99 -20.07
C LEU A 91 1.22 -13.04 -21.49
N GLY A 92 1.58 -14.23 -21.99
CA GLY A 92 1.98 -14.45 -23.38
C GLY A 92 3.20 -13.62 -23.82
N GLY A 93 4.42 -14.08 -23.50
CA GLY A 93 5.61 -13.74 -24.28
C GLY A 93 6.91 -13.46 -23.51
N GLU A 94 8.02 -13.94 -24.10
CA GLU A 94 9.41 -13.92 -23.61
C GLU A 94 10.01 -12.53 -23.29
N ARG A 95 9.29 -11.43 -23.54
CA ARG A 95 9.74 -10.06 -23.25
C ARG A 95 9.59 -9.62 -21.80
N ALA A 96 8.86 -10.37 -20.97
CA ALA A 96 8.65 -10.05 -19.56
C ALA A 96 9.79 -10.51 -18.63
N LEU A 97 10.54 -11.56 -19.04
CA LEU A 97 11.60 -12.18 -18.23
C LEU A 97 12.74 -11.22 -17.88
N GLY A 98 13.15 -10.36 -18.82
CA GLY A 98 14.24 -9.40 -18.60
C GLY A 98 13.91 -8.33 -17.55
N ARG A 99 12.65 -7.87 -17.48
CA ARG A 99 12.21 -6.86 -16.51
C ARG A 99 11.97 -7.47 -15.13
N LEU A 100 11.36 -8.66 -15.09
CA LEU A 100 11.09 -9.39 -13.86
C LEU A 100 12.38 -9.85 -13.16
N LYS A 101 13.42 -10.23 -13.91
CA LYS A 101 14.72 -10.61 -13.34
C LYS A 101 15.47 -9.43 -12.72
N VAL A 102 15.37 -8.23 -13.32
CA VAL A 102 15.93 -6.99 -12.76
C VAL A 102 15.20 -6.55 -11.49
N ASP A 103 13.87 -6.66 -11.49
CA ASP A 103 13.06 -6.36 -10.29
C ASP A 103 13.34 -7.36 -9.16
N TRP A 104 13.54 -8.65 -9.46
CA TRP A 104 13.89 -9.68 -8.46
C TRP A 104 15.25 -9.44 -7.80
N LEU A 105 16.29 -9.16 -8.60
CA LEU A 105 17.62 -8.78 -8.10
C LEU A 105 17.56 -7.50 -7.23
N THR A 106 16.69 -6.56 -7.58
CA THR A 106 16.48 -5.32 -6.81
C THR A 106 15.76 -5.58 -5.49
N VAL A 107 14.86 -6.57 -5.43
CA VAL A 107 14.15 -6.99 -4.22
C VAL A 107 15.07 -7.76 -3.27
N GLN A 108 15.91 -8.68 -3.77
CA GLN A 108 16.92 -9.38 -2.96
C GLN A 108 17.92 -8.42 -2.29
N SER A 109 18.32 -7.35 -2.99
CA SER A 109 19.26 -6.35 -2.47
C SER A 109 18.65 -5.42 -1.40
N ARG A 110 17.31 -5.42 -1.24
CA ARG A 110 16.59 -4.67 -0.21
C ARG A 110 16.09 -5.60 0.91
N ARG A 111 16.98 -6.36 1.55
CA ARG A 111 16.66 -6.97 2.85
C ARG A 111 16.37 -5.87 3.89
N VAL A 112 15.08 -5.73 4.18
CA VAL A 112 14.42 -5.20 5.38
C VAL A 112 14.99 -3.90 5.98
N PRO A 113 14.39 -2.71 5.73
CA PRO A 113 14.32 -1.70 6.77
C PRO A 113 13.20 -2.10 7.74
N ASP A 114 13.49 -2.09 9.04
CA ASP A 114 12.54 -2.26 10.14
C ASP A 114 11.18 -1.58 9.85
N VAL A 115 10.20 -2.36 9.41
CA VAL A 115 8.82 -1.88 9.28
C VAL A 115 8.10 -2.20 10.59
N LEU A 116 8.28 -1.32 11.58
CA LEU A 116 7.36 -1.24 12.70
C LEU A 116 5.92 -1.10 12.16
N PRO A 117 4.94 -1.87 12.67
CA PRO A 117 3.58 -1.80 12.19
C PRO A 117 2.94 -0.48 12.63
N ARG A 118 2.79 0.46 11.69
CA ARG A 118 1.87 1.59 11.84
C ARG A 118 0.45 1.08 11.59
N TRP A 119 -0.28 0.88 12.68
CA TRP A 119 -1.74 0.79 12.71
C TRP A 119 -2.37 2.12 12.28
#